data_AF-A0A3A6DM42-F1
#
_entry.id   AF-A0A3A6DM42-F1
#
_cell.length_a   1.000
_cell.length_b   1.000
_cell.length_c   1.000
_cell.angle_alpha   90.00
_cell.angle_beta   90.00
_cell.angle_gamma   90.00
#
_symmetry.space_group_name_H-M   'P 1'
#
loop_
_entity.id
_entity.type
_entity.pdbx_description
1 polymer ?
#
loop_
_entity_poly.entity_id
_entity_poly.type
_entity_poly.pdbx_seq_one_letter_code
_entity_poly.pdbx_strand_id
1 'polypeptide(L)'
;MPRPCKKKCVSSLPAYSAFIPTEGKIPASHINMSIEEYETLRLIDYVGLNQAECAQRMMTSRGSVQLLYDEARCKLARFLVEGSAITITGGNYQLDLTNKPTGDDKMKIAVTYENGQVFQHFGHTQMFKLYEIKDHEITATELLDTKGSGHSALVTLLKANQVDTLICGGIGGGAKNALAEAGIQLYGGACGAADAQVASFLNGSLQYNPDVHCSHHGEGHTCKTHEGHGHSCGSTHL
;
A
#
# COMPACT_ATOMS: atom_id res chain seq x y z
N MET A 1 -2.03 -13.31 -40.53
CA MET A 1 -1.85 -11.95 -39.98
C MET A 1 -1.05 -12.08 -38.69
N PRO A 2 0.02 -11.30 -38.46
CA PRO A 2 0.75 -11.32 -37.19
C PRO A 2 -0.19 -10.87 -36.08
N ARG A 3 -0.34 -11.67 -35.04
CA ARG A 3 -1.15 -11.31 -33.87
C ARG A 3 -0.54 -10.05 -33.23
N PRO A 4 -1.32 -8.98 -32.98
CA PRO A 4 -0.81 -7.80 -32.28
C PRO A 4 -0.21 -8.22 -30.94
N CYS A 5 1.08 -7.97 -30.74
CA CYS A 5 1.75 -8.26 -29.48
C CYS A 5 1.21 -7.30 -28.43
N LYS A 6 0.45 -7.82 -27.45
CA LYS A 6 0.04 -7.05 -26.29
C LYS A 6 1.28 -6.66 -25.49
N LYS A 7 1.39 -5.38 -25.13
CA LYS A 7 2.45 -4.88 -24.26
C LYS A 7 2.30 -5.52 -22.89
N LYS A 8 3.38 -6.03 -22.30
CA LYS A 8 3.34 -6.59 -20.93
C LYS A 8 3.57 -5.49 -19.91
N CYS A 9 2.94 -5.60 -18.75
CA CYS A 9 3.15 -4.62 -17.69
C CYS A 9 4.39 -4.92 -16.85
N VAL A 10 5.13 -3.86 -16.56
CA VAL A 10 6.33 -3.88 -15.73
C VAL A 10 6.12 -2.88 -14.60
N SER A 11 6.42 -3.32 -13.39
CA SER A 11 6.10 -2.60 -12.16
C SER A 11 7.21 -1.63 -11.72
N SER A 12 8.46 -1.84 -12.16
CA SER A 12 9.56 -0.89 -11.96
C SER A 12 10.72 -1.13 -12.93
N LEU A 13 11.42 -0.06 -13.31
CA LEU A 13 12.67 -0.17 -14.07
C LEU A 13 13.82 -0.63 -13.17
N PRO A 14 14.83 -1.34 -13.72
CA PRO A 14 16.02 -1.73 -12.97
C PRO A 14 16.80 -0.49 -12.52
N ALA A 15 17.31 -0.50 -11.28
CA ALA A 15 18.13 0.57 -10.74
C ALA A 15 19.48 0.71 -11.47
N TYR A 16 20.01 -0.41 -11.95
CA TYR A 16 21.22 -0.48 -12.76
C TYR A 16 20.90 -1.19 -14.08
N SER A 17 21.20 -0.54 -15.19
CA SER A 17 20.92 -1.04 -16.54
C SER A 17 22.06 -1.84 -17.16
N ALA A 18 23.21 -1.97 -16.48
CA ALA A 18 24.35 -2.72 -16.98
C ALA A 18 25.18 -3.31 -15.82
N PHE A 19 25.65 -4.53 -16.02
CA PHE A 19 26.59 -5.21 -15.13
C PHE A 19 27.76 -5.73 -15.97
N ILE A 20 28.98 -5.46 -15.51
CA ILE A 20 30.22 -5.80 -16.21
C ILE A 20 31.14 -6.61 -15.28
N PRO A 21 31.89 -7.59 -15.80
CA PRO A 21 32.93 -8.25 -15.04
C PRO A 21 34.02 -7.25 -14.66
N THR A 22 34.49 -7.30 -13.41
CA THR A 22 35.60 -6.46 -12.93
C THR A 22 36.97 -7.07 -13.21
N GLU A 23 37.03 -8.36 -13.50
CA GLU A 23 38.25 -9.11 -13.77
C GLU A 23 38.28 -9.65 -15.21
N GLY A 24 39.44 -9.60 -15.85
CA GLY A 24 39.65 -10.11 -17.20
C GLY A 24 39.43 -9.08 -18.32
N LYS A 25 39.59 -9.53 -19.58
CA LYS A 25 39.25 -8.72 -20.76
C LYS A 25 37.74 -8.67 -20.88
N ILE A 26 37.16 -7.47 -20.84
CA ILE A 26 35.73 -7.27 -21.09
C ILE A 26 35.45 -7.73 -22.54
N PRO A 27 34.70 -8.82 -22.75
CA PRO A 27 34.37 -9.26 -24.08
C PRO A 27 33.50 -8.20 -24.77
N ALA A 28 33.77 -7.93 -26.06
CA ALA A 28 33.02 -6.95 -26.84
C ALA A 28 31.54 -7.31 -27.01
N SER A 29 31.20 -8.59 -26.83
CA SER A 29 29.83 -9.09 -26.84
C SER A 29 29.18 -8.89 -25.48
N HIS A 30 28.19 -8.00 -25.41
CA HIS A 30 27.31 -7.87 -24.26
C HIS A 30 26.03 -8.68 -24.48
N ILE A 31 25.57 -9.37 -23.44
CA ILE A 31 24.28 -10.06 -23.40
C ILE A 31 23.21 -8.99 -23.16
N ASN A 32 22.17 -8.95 -24.00
CA ASN A 32 21.03 -8.06 -23.78
C ASN A 32 19.87 -8.83 -23.13
N MET A 33 19.50 -8.41 -21.92
CA MET A 33 18.30 -8.85 -21.22
C MET A 33 17.19 -7.80 -21.39
N SER A 34 16.01 -8.22 -21.81
CA SER A 34 14.89 -7.29 -21.95
C SER A 34 14.32 -6.88 -20.59
N ILE A 35 13.62 -5.75 -20.54
CA ILE A 35 12.97 -5.30 -19.29
C ILE A 35 11.91 -6.30 -18.81
N GLU A 36 11.25 -7.00 -19.75
CA GLU A 36 10.25 -8.05 -19.45
C GLU A 36 10.90 -9.29 -18.83
N GLU A 37 12.07 -9.70 -19.33
CA GLU A 37 12.86 -10.80 -18.77
C GLU A 37 13.35 -10.48 -17.35
N TYR A 38 13.87 -9.26 -17.15
CA TYR A 38 14.29 -8.80 -15.83
C TYR A 38 13.12 -8.80 -14.84
N GLU A 39 11.97 -8.25 -15.24
CA GLU A 39 10.78 -8.22 -14.39
C GLU A 39 10.31 -9.64 -14.06
N THR A 40 10.39 -10.57 -15.00
CA THR A 40 10.03 -11.98 -14.76
C THR A 40 10.95 -12.63 -13.74
N LEU A 41 12.27 -12.45 -13.86
CA LEU A 41 13.25 -12.92 -12.86
C LEU A 41 12.97 -12.31 -11.50
N ARG A 42 12.71 -11.00 -11.46
CA ARG A 42 12.42 -10.30 -10.22
C ARG A 42 11.14 -10.82 -9.55
N LEU A 43 10.04 -10.96 -10.29
CA LEU A 43 8.77 -11.42 -9.71
C LEU A 43 8.85 -12.86 -9.21
N ILE A 44 9.52 -13.74 -9.96
CA ILE A 44 9.60 -15.17 -9.61
C ILE A 44 10.69 -15.43 -8.59
N ASP A 45 11.93 -15.04 -8.87
CA ASP A 45 13.09 -15.44 -8.05
C ASP A 45 13.35 -14.49 -6.87
N TYR A 46 13.05 -13.19 -7.01
CA TYR A 46 13.29 -12.21 -5.94
C TYR A 46 12.07 -11.99 -5.04
N VAL A 47 10.86 -11.86 -5.62
CA VAL A 47 9.61 -11.68 -4.88
C VAL A 47 9.00 -13.02 -4.46
N GLY A 48 9.35 -14.13 -5.14
CA GLY A 48 8.87 -15.47 -4.78
C GLY A 48 7.50 -15.84 -5.35
N LEU A 49 7.00 -15.11 -6.36
CA LEU A 49 5.72 -15.43 -6.98
C LEU A 49 5.79 -16.70 -7.83
N ASN A 50 4.67 -17.42 -7.89
CA ASN A 50 4.54 -18.52 -8.83
C ASN A 50 4.30 -18.01 -10.26
N GLN A 51 4.48 -18.88 -11.26
CA GLN A 51 4.34 -18.51 -12.67
C GLN A 51 2.95 -17.97 -13.05
N ALA A 52 1.89 -18.41 -12.35
CA ALA A 52 0.53 -17.96 -12.62
C ALA A 52 0.30 -16.54 -12.06
N GLU A 53 0.78 -16.27 -10.85
CA GLU A 53 0.76 -14.94 -10.24
C GLU A 53 1.60 -13.93 -11.02
N CYS A 54 2.80 -14.33 -11.46
CA CYS A 54 3.63 -13.52 -12.34
C CYS A 54 2.90 -13.18 -13.65
N ALA A 55 2.19 -14.15 -14.24
CA ALA A 55 1.43 -13.92 -15.48
C ALA A 55 0.28 -12.93 -15.28
N GLN A 56 -0.41 -13.01 -14.14
CA GLN A 56 -1.44 -12.03 -13.77
C GLN A 56 -0.83 -10.63 -13.60
N ARG A 57 0.28 -10.51 -12.87
CA ARG A 57 0.98 -9.24 -12.60
C ARG A 57 1.48 -8.58 -13.88
N MET A 58 2.00 -9.36 -14.82
CA MET A 58 2.50 -8.87 -16.12
C MET A 58 1.40 -8.74 -17.18
N MET A 59 0.14 -9.05 -16.84
CA MET A 59 -1.01 -9.08 -17.74
C MET A 59 -0.77 -9.88 -19.03
N THR A 60 -0.13 -11.05 -18.88
CA THR A 60 0.26 -11.92 -19.98
C THR A 60 -0.17 -13.37 -19.73
N SER A 61 0.06 -14.26 -20.70
CA SER A 61 -0.23 -15.68 -20.53
C SER A 61 0.87 -16.39 -19.74
N ARG A 62 0.51 -17.44 -18.98
CA ARG A 62 1.48 -18.30 -18.28
C ARG A 62 2.58 -18.83 -19.21
N GLY A 63 2.21 -19.22 -20.43
CA GLY A 63 3.19 -19.66 -21.44
C GLY A 63 4.16 -18.56 -21.86
N SER A 64 3.72 -17.29 -21.90
CA SER A 64 4.61 -16.16 -22.20
C SER A 64 5.59 -15.89 -21.06
N VAL A 65 5.12 -16.01 -19.80
CA VAL A 65 6.00 -15.90 -18.62
C VAL A 65 7.04 -17.01 -18.62
N GLN A 66 6.64 -18.25 -18.92
CA GLN A 66 7.57 -19.37 -18.96
C GLN A 66 8.69 -19.14 -19.99
N LEU A 67 8.34 -18.68 -21.20
CA LEU A 67 9.34 -18.36 -22.23
C LEU A 67 10.28 -17.22 -21.79
N LEU A 68 9.74 -16.14 -21.23
CA LEU A 68 10.53 -15.03 -20.70
C LEU A 68 11.46 -15.49 -19.58
N TYR A 69 10.97 -16.33 -18.67
CA TYR A 69 11.73 -16.86 -17.55
C TYR A 69 12.88 -17.76 -18.01
N ASP A 70 12.62 -18.67 -18.95
CA ASP A 70 13.63 -19.58 -19.50
C ASP A 70 14.73 -18.80 -20.24
N GLU A 71 14.36 -17.82 -21.07
CA GLU A 71 15.31 -16.94 -21.76
C GLU A 71 16.14 -16.10 -20.77
N ALA A 72 15.48 -15.53 -19.75
CA ALA A 72 16.15 -14.72 -18.73
C ALA A 72 17.16 -15.55 -17.93
N ARG A 73 16.80 -16.77 -17.53
CA ARG A 73 17.70 -17.69 -16.81
C ARG A 73 18.88 -18.12 -17.67
N CYS A 74 18.67 -18.38 -18.96
CA CYS A 74 19.77 -18.71 -19.86
C CYS A 74 20.77 -17.55 -19.99
N LYS A 75 20.28 -16.31 -20.14
CA LYS A 75 21.12 -15.11 -20.20
C LYS A 75 21.88 -14.86 -18.90
N LEU A 76 21.22 -15.04 -17.76
CA LEU A 76 21.83 -14.90 -16.44
C LEU A 76 22.90 -15.97 -16.17
N ALA A 77 22.62 -17.23 -16.51
CA ALA A 77 23.59 -18.31 -16.40
C ALA A 77 24.81 -18.05 -17.30
N ARG A 78 24.58 -17.61 -18.54
CA ARG A 78 25.65 -17.27 -19.48
C ARG A 78 26.51 -16.11 -18.99
N PHE A 79 25.88 -15.06 -18.46
CA PHE A 79 26.57 -13.94 -17.81
C PHE A 79 27.52 -14.42 -16.71
N LEU A 80 27.04 -15.30 -15.82
CA LEU A 80 27.84 -15.81 -14.70
C LEU A 80 28.95 -16.79 -15.14
N VAL A 81 28.69 -17.66 -16.10
CA VAL A 81 29.64 -18.70 -16.53
C VAL A 81 30.71 -18.15 -17.48
N GLU A 82 30.33 -17.30 -18.44
CA GLU A 82 31.25 -16.74 -19.43
C GLU A 82 31.93 -15.45 -18.96
N GLY A 83 31.47 -14.85 -17.85
CA GLY A 83 31.92 -13.53 -17.40
C GLY A 83 31.64 -12.44 -18.43
N SER A 84 30.56 -12.57 -19.21
CA SER A 84 30.18 -11.56 -20.21
C SER A 84 29.61 -10.30 -19.54
N ALA A 85 29.60 -9.16 -20.22
CA ALA A 85 28.79 -8.02 -19.77
C ALA A 85 27.30 -8.30 -20.04
N ILE A 86 26.40 -7.86 -19.16
CA ILE A 86 24.95 -7.92 -19.38
C ILE A 86 24.34 -6.52 -19.29
N THR A 87 23.50 -6.18 -20.25
CA THR A 87 22.75 -4.92 -20.30
C THR A 87 21.26 -5.20 -20.25
N ILE A 88 20.53 -4.44 -19.45
CA ILE A 88 19.08 -4.57 -19.27
C ILE A 88 18.40 -3.42 -20.00
N THR A 89 17.98 -3.65 -21.24
CA THR A 89 17.41 -2.60 -22.10
C THR A 89 16.38 -3.14 -23.08
N GLY A 90 15.51 -2.26 -23.60
CA GLY A 90 14.54 -2.61 -24.63
C GLY A 90 13.35 -3.44 -24.11
N GLY A 91 12.73 -4.20 -25.01
CA GLY A 91 11.47 -4.90 -24.76
C GLY A 91 10.24 -4.09 -25.14
N ASN A 92 9.08 -4.73 -25.13
CA ASN A 92 7.77 -4.14 -25.42
C ASN A 92 6.89 -4.19 -24.17
N TYR A 93 7.16 -3.24 -23.26
CA TYR A 93 6.49 -3.15 -21.97
C TYR A 93 5.72 -1.84 -21.80
N GLN A 94 4.84 -1.84 -20.81
CA GLN A 94 4.12 -0.67 -20.32
C GLN A 94 4.40 -0.54 -18.81
N LEU A 95 4.70 0.68 -18.36
CA LEU A 95 4.94 0.95 -16.94
C LEU A 95 3.58 1.09 -16.25
N ASP A 96 3.33 0.22 -15.28
CA ASP A 96 2.18 0.33 -14.39
C ASP A 96 2.66 0.77 -13.00
N LEU A 97 2.64 2.08 -12.77
CA LEU A 97 3.09 2.70 -11.52
C LEU A 97 2.07 2.55 -10.38
N THR A 98 0.88 1.99 -10.65
CA THR A 98 -0.14 1.75 -9.61
C THR A 98 0.26 0.62 -8.65
N ASN A 99 1.30 -0.14 -9.01
CA ASN A 99 1.72 -1.36 -8.34
C ASN A 99 3.24 -1.42 -8.19
N LYS A 100 3.84 -0.31 -7.74
CA LYS A 100 5.28 -0.23 -7.42
C LYS A 100 5.64 -1.33 -6.40
N PRO A 101 6.52 -2.29 -6.71
CA PRO A 101 7.10 -3.15 -5.69
C PRO A 101 8.40 -2.45 -5.34
N THR A 102 8.31 -1.54 -4.38
CA THR A 102 9.49 -0.81 -3.91
C THR A 102 10.35 -1.82 -3.17
N GLY A 103 11.58 -2.03 -3.65
CA GLY A 103 12.57 -2.96 -3.07
C GLY A 103 13.16 -2.48 -1.75
N ASP A 104 12.29 -2.06 -0.84
CA ASP A 104 12.45 -1.90 0.59
C ASP A 104 11.00 -1.94 1.09
N ASP A 105 10.45 -3.15 1.33
CA ASP A 105 9.05 -3.33 1.72
C ASP A 105 8.85 -2.97 3.20
N LYS A 106 9.42 -1.82 3.58
CA LYS A 106 9.33 -1.26 4.91
C LYS A 106 8.13 -0.32 4.92
N MET A 107 6.95 -0.91 5.10
CA MET A 107 5.71 -0.15 5.21
C MET A 107 5.54 0.35 6.65
N LYS A 108 5.17 1.62 6.82
CA LYS A 108 4.73 2.13 8.12
C LYS A 108 3.22 2.29 8.16
N ILE A 109 2.60 1.62 9.14
CA ILE A 109 1.17 1.73 9.41
C ILE A 109 0.96 2.48 10.71
N ALA A 110 0.13 3.52 10.68
CA ALA A 110 -0.38 4.17 11.89
C ALA A 110 -1.78 3.66 12.19
N VAL A 111 -2.06 3.42 13.47
CA VAL A 111 -3.41 3.07 13.96
C VAL A 111 -3.79 4.03 15.07
N THR A 112 -5.02 4.54 15.04
CA THR A 112 -5.55 5.32 16.17
C THR A 112 -5.63 4.41 17.40
N TYR A 113 -4.95 4.75 18.49
CA TYR A 113 -4.80 3.86 19.64
C TYR A 113 -5.40 4.47 20.90
N GLU A 114 -6.30 3.74 21.56
CA GLU A 114 -6.82 4.06 22.88
C GLU A 114 -7.00 2.76 23.69
N ASN A 115 -6.28 2.62 24.81
CA ASN A 115 -6.41 1.48 25.74
C ASN A 115 -6.37 0.08 25.08
N GLY A 116 -5.55 -0.12 24.06
CA GLY A 116 -5.44 -1.40 23.34
C GLY A 116 -6.39 -1.55 22.14
N GLN A 117 -7.26 -0.57 21.89
CA GLN A 117 -8.30 -0.61 20.86
C GLN A 117 -8.17 0.53 19.86
N VAL A 118 -8.79 0.35 18.68
CA VAL A 118 -8.85 1.36 17.63
C VAL A 118 -9.84 2.45 18.02
N PHE A 119 -9.34 3.69 18.12
CA PHE A 119 -10.17 4.82 18.47
C PHE A 119 -11.03 5.27 17.28
N GLN A 120 -12.30 5.56 17.56
CA GLN A 120 -13.32 5.86 16.54
C GLN A 120 -13.34 7.34 16.11
N HIS A 121 -12.69 8.26 16.82
CA HIS A 121 -12.70 9.68 16.47
C HIS A 121 -11.30 10.20 16.16
N PHE A 122 -10.88 10.13 14.90
CA PHE A 122 -9.53 10.53 14.49
C PHE A 122 -9.11 11.91 15.04
N GLY A 123 -10.00 12.92 14.98
CA GLY A 123 -9.73 14.29 15.44
C GLY A 123 -9.51 14.52 16.93
N HIS A 124 -9.89 13.55 17.76
CA HIS A 124 -9.70 13.61 19.21
C HIS A 124 -8.70 12.57 19.71
N THR A 125 -8.08 11.83 18.80
CA THR A 125 -7.12 10.80 19.15
C THR A 125 -5.89 11.42 19.80
N GLN A 126 -5.54 10.94 21.00
CA GLN A 126 -4.37 11.40 21.74
C GLN A 126 -3.12 10.58 21.43
N MET A 127 -3.28 9.37 20.90
CA MET A 127 -2.16 8.45 20.63
C MET A 127 -2.34 7.72 19.30
N PHE A 128 -1.26 7.63 18.53
CA PHE A 128 -1.12 6.69 17.41
C PHE A 128 -0.20 5.56 17.81
N LYS A 129 -0.54 4.34 17.43
CA LYS A 129 0.39 3.21 17.45
C LYS A 129 0.92 3.03 16.04
N LEU A 130 2.20 3.30 15.86
CA LEU A 130 2.94 3.07 14.63
C LEU A 130 3.45 1.64 14.61
N TYR A 131 3.36 1.02 13.44
CA TYR A 131 3.82 -0.33 13.17
C TYR A 131 4.78 -0.26 11.98
N GLU A 132 6.02 -0.70 12.19
CA GLU A 132 6.96 -0.93 11.10
C GLU A 132 6.77 -2.37 10.61
N ILE A 133 6.37 -2.50 9.35
CA ILE A 133 6.14 -3.78 8.70
C ILE A 133 7.28 -4.02 7.74
N LYS A 134 7.81 -5.25 7.76
CA LYS A 134 8.80 -5.71 6.80
C LYS A 134 8.47 -7.14 6.42
N ASP A 135 8.47 -7.45 5.12
CA ASP A 135 8.21 -8.81 4.62
C ASP A 135 6.87 -9.40 5.15
N HIS A 136 5.82 -8.57 5.22
CA HIS A 136 4.50 -8.90 5.80
C HIS A 136 4.46 -9.22 7.32
N GLU A 137 5.54 -8.94 8.07
CA GLU A 137 5.57 -9.10 9.53
C GLU A 137 5.79 -7.78 10.26
N ILE A 138 5.23 -7.65 11.47
CA ILE A 138 5.43 -6.48 12.33
C ILE A 138 6.82 -6.59 12.97
N THR A 139 7.73 -5.71 12.59
CA THR A 139 9.11 -5.67 13.10
C THR A 139 9.28 -4.76 14.30
N ALA A 140 8.53 -3.66 14.37
CA ALA A 140 8.58 -2.72 15.48
C ALA A 140 7.22 -2.07 15.70
N THR A 141 6.95 -1.69 16.95
CA THR A 141 5.78 -0.89 17.32
C THR A 141 6.20 0.28 18.18
N GLU A 142 5.73 1.47 17.84
CA GLU A 142 6.01 2.70 18.59
C GLU A 142 4.70 3.41 18.92
N LEU A 143 4.61 3.99 20.12
CA LEU A 143 3.48 4.83 20.51
C LEU A 143 3.86 6.29 20.34
N LEU A 144 3.07 7.00 19.54
CA LEU A 144 3.28 8.40 19.21
C LEU A 144 2.14 9.25 19.77
N ASP A 145 2.48 10.14 20.70
CA ASP A 145 1.54 11.10 21.29
C ASP A 145 1.27 12.26 20.31
N THR A 146 0.01 12.60 20.13
CA THR A 146 -0.43 13.66 19.20
C THR A 146 -0.27 15.08 19.75
N LYS A 147 0.09 15.21 21.04
CA LYS A 147 0.28 16.49 21.76
C LYS A 147 -0.89 17.47 21.57
N GLY A 148 -2.10 16.92 21.39
CA GLY A 148 -3.37 17.64 21.52
C GLY A 148 -3.68 18.70 20.48
N SER A 149 -3.25 18.58 19.22
CA SER A 149 -3.55 19.60 18.20
C SER A 149 -4.20 19.00 16.95
N GLY A 150 -5.20 19.72 16.41
CA GLY A 150 -6.24 19.25 15.49
C GLY A 150 -5.80 18.55 14.19
N HIS A 151 -6.79 18.17 13.38
CA HIS A 151 -6.64 17.31 12.18
C HIS A 151 -5.46 17.66 11.25
N SER A 152 -5.10 18.93 11.11
CA SER A 152 -3.95 19.39 10.30
C SER A 152 -2.58 19.04 10.89
N ALA A 153 -2.44 19.11 12.22
CA ALA A 153 -1.21 18.76 12.91
C ALA A 153 -0.97 17.25 12.90
N LEU A 154 -2.04 16.45 13.02
CA LEU A 154 -1.98 14.99 12.96
C LEU A 154 -1.43 14.49 11.61
N VAL A 155 -1.95 15.02 10.50
CA VAL A 155 -1.48 14.64 9.15
C VAL A 155 -0.01 15.02 8.96
N THR A 156 0.40 16.20 9.42
CA THR A 156 1.80 16.64 9.34
C THR A 156 2.73 15.74 10.14
N LEU A 157 2.31 15.33 11.34
CA LEU A 157 3.04 14.43 12.23
C LEU A 157 3.15 13.02 11.63
N LEU A 158 2.10 12.49 11.01
CA LEU A 158 2.15 11.21 10.30
C LEU A 158 3.11 11.28 9.10
N LYS A 159 3.06 12.38 8.34
CA LYS A 159 3.98 12.60 7.21
C LYS A 159 5.43 12.74 7.64
N ALA A 160 5.70 13.43 8.75
CA ALA A 160 7.05 13.55 9.31
C ALA A 160 7.63 12.19 9.73
N ASN A 161 6.77 11.27 10.16
CA ASN A 161 7.14 9.89 10.53
C ASN A 161 7.14 8.91 9.34
N GLN A 162 6.94 9.40 8.10
CA GLN A 162 6.92 8.60 6.87
C GLN A 162 5.90 7.46 6.92
N VAL A 163 4.70 7.74 7.45
CA VAL A 163 3.61 6.76 7.49
C VAL A 163 2.99 6.63 6.10
N ASP A 164 2.91 5.41 5.58
CA ASP A 164 2.28 5.10 4.29
C ASP A 164 0.78 4.88 4.42
N THR A 165 0.37 4.22 5.51
CA THR A 165 -1.01 3.77 5.72
C THR A 165 -1.54 4.15 7.10
N LEU A 166 -2.76 4.65 7.18
CA LEU A 166 -3.47 4.97 8.41
C LEU A 166 -4.74 4.14 8.53
N ILE A 167 -4.88 3.43 9.65
CA ILE A 167 -6.10 2.71 10.04
C ILE A 167 -6.80 3.49 11.15
N CYS A 168 -8.08 3.77 10.96
CA CYS A 168 -8.90 4.45 11.96
C CYS A 168 -10.35 3.94 11.93
N GLY A 169 -11.09 4.19 13.01
CA GLY A 169 -12.53 3.90 13.06
C GLY A 169 -13.32 4.92 12.25
N GLY A 170 -13.51 6.13 12.79
CA GLY A 170 -14.22 7.22 12.15
C GLY A 170 -13.32 8.41 11.82
N ILE A 171 -13.56 8.98 10.64
CA ILE A 171 -12.79 10.12 10.12
C ILE A 171 -13.71 11.17 9.50
N GLY A 172 -13.44 12.45 9.80
CA GLY A 172 -14.15 13.57 9.19
C GLY A 172 -13.66 13.86 7.78
N GLY A 173 -14.53 14.41 6.93
CA GLY A 173 -14.21 14.73 5.53
C GLY A 173 -12.99 15.65 5.36
N GLY A 174 -12.79 16.62 6.27
CA GLY A 174 -11.62 17.49 6.24
C GLY A 174 -10.29 16.77 6.46
N ALA A 175 -10.28 15.70 7.25
CA ALA A 175 -9.07 14.91 7.50
C ALA A 175 -8.78 13.92 6.36
N LYS A 176 -9.82 13.36 5.75
CA LYS A 176 -9.69 12.52 4.54
C LYS A 176 -8.97 13.28 3.42
N ASN A 177 -9.35 14.53 3.19
CA ASN A 177 -8.71 15.38 2.17
C ASN A 177 -7.23 15.65 2.52
N ALA A 178 -6.94 16.01 3.77
CA ALA A 178 -5.56 16.28 4.20
C ALA A 178 -4.64 15.05 4.07
N LEU A 179 -5.14 13.85 4.41
CA LEU A 179 -4.39 12.60 4.24
C LEU A 179 -4.14 12.27 2.77
N ALA A 180 -5.14 12.48 1.91
CA ALA A 180 -5.00 12.29 0.47
C ALA A 180 -3.96 13.25 -0.13
N GLU A 181 -3.94 14.52 0.27
CA GLU A 181 -2.90 15.49 -0.11
C GLU A 181 -1.51 15.14 0.42
N ALA A 182 -1.46 14.49 1.59
CA ALA A 182 -0.21 13.99 2.16
C ALA A 182 0.30 12.71 1.48
N GLY A 183 -0.53 12.03 0.68
CA GLY A 183 -0.21 10.76 0.02
C GLY A 183 -0.35 9.54 0.93
N ILE A 184 -1.07 9.65 2.05
CA ILE A 184 -1.25 8.57 3.04
C ILE A 184 -2.52 7.79 2.70
N GLN A 185 -2.40 6.46 2.59
CA GLN A 185 -3.54 5.56 2.36
C GLN A 185 -4.39 5.47 3.62
N LEU A 186 -5.68 5.72 3.49
CA LEU A 186 -6.62 5.75 4.61
C LEU A 186 -7.51 4.52 4.60
N TYR A 187 -7.60 3.83 5.73
CA TYR A 187 -8.51 2.72 5.98
C TYR A 187 -9.43 3.06 7.16
N GLY A 188 -10.62 3.55 6.84
CA GLY A 188 -11.70 3.85 7.79
C GLY A 188 -12.61 2.66 8.10
N GLY A 189 -13.27 2.70 9.26
CA GLY A 189 -14.25 1.69 9.70
C GLY A 189 -13.66 0.55 10.52
N ALA A 190 -12.39 0.61 10.90
CA ALA A 190 -11.75 -0.39 11.75
C ALA A 190 -12.27 -0.31 13.19
N CYS A 191 -12.61 -1.46 13.79
CA CYS A 191 -13.08 -1.55 15.17
C CYS A 191 -12.44 -2.74 15.90
N GLY A 192 -12.29 -2.64 17.22
CA GLY A 192 -11.64 -3.69 18.04
C GLY A 192 -10.16 -3.42 18.30
N ALA A 193 -9.38 -4.49 18.54
CA ALA A 193 -7.99 -4.39 18.96
C ALA A 193 -7.08 -3.88 17.82
N ALA A 194 -6.19 -2.92 18.13
CA ALA A 194 -5.31 -2.30 17.13
C ALA A 194 -4.44 -3.34 16.40
N ASP A 195 -3.83 -4.26 17.15
CA ASP A 195 -2.96 -5.30 16.59
C ASP A 195 -3.72 -6.26 15.66
N ALA A 196 -4.97 -6.60 16.00
CA ALA A 196 -5.81 -7.47 15.18
C ALA A 196 -6.19 -6.80 13.85
N GLN A 197 -6.38 -5.47 13.85
CA GLN A 197 -6.67 -4.72 12.63
C GLN A 197 -5.46 -4.66 11.70
N VAL A 198 -4.25 -4.46 12.24
CA VAL A 198 -3.01 -4.52 11.44
C VAL A 198 -2.80 -5.92 10.87
N ALA A 199 -3.00 -6.97 11.66
CA ALA A 199 -2.94 -8.35 11.17
C ALA A 199 -3.98 -8.63 10.07
N SER A 200 -5.20 -8.09 10.21
CA SER A 200 -6.24 -8.21 9.18
C SER A 200 -5.90 -7.44 7.91
N PHE A 201 -5.24 -6.30 8.05
CA PHE A 201 -4.71 -5.52 6.92
C PHE A 201 -3.63 -6.30 6.17
N LEU A 202 -2.67 -6.88 6.89
CA LEU A 202 -1.60 -7.72 6.32
C LEU A 202 -2.16 -8.92 5.55
N ASN A 203 -3.24 -9.52 6.05
CA ASN A 203 -3.92 -10.65 5.40
C ASN A 203 -4.88 -10.24 4.27
N GLY A 204 -5.02 -8.94 3.97
CA GLY A 204 -5.92 -8.44 2.93
C GLY A 204 -7.42 -8.60 3.25
N SER A 205 -7.76 -8.92 4.50
CA SER A 205 -9.14 -9.17 4.96
C SER A 205 -9.75 -7.98 5.70
N LEU A 206 -9.06 -6.83 5.74
CA LEU A 206 -9.55 -5.64 6.41
C LEU A 206 -10.81 -5.13 5.70
N GLN A 207 -11.94 -5.18 6.40
CA GLN A 207 -13.18 -4.58 5.93
C GLN A 207 -13.06 -3.06 6.02
N TYR A 208 -12.57 -2.45 4.96
CA TYR A 208 -12.51 -1.00 4.81
C TYR A 208 -13.63 -0.54 3.89
N ASN A 209 -14.33 0.51 4.33
CA ASN A 209 -15.30 1.19 3.48
C ASN A 209 -14.69 2.52 2.98
N PRO A 210 -14.27 2.62 1.69
CA PRO A 210 -13.79 3.88 1.11
C PRO A 210 -14.84 4.99 1.08
N ASP A 211 -16.11 4.62 1.21
CA ASP A 211 -17.28 5.49 1.28
C ASP A 211 -17.86 5.57 2.70
N VAL A 212 -17.03 5.54 3.77
CA VAL A 212 -17.45 6.17 5.02
C VAL A 212 -17.52 7.69 4.80
N HIS A 213 -18.56 8.11 4.08
CA HIS A 213 -19.26 9.30 4.47
C HIS A 213 -19.72 9.05 5.90
N CYS A 214 -19.28 9.88 6.84
CA CYS A 214 -20.20 10.23 7.90
C CYS A 214 -21.40 10.85 7.20
N SER A 215 -22.38 10.01 6.86
CA SER A 215 -23.75 10.44 6.72
C SER A 215 -24.06 11.04 8.07
N HIS A 216 -23.97 12.37 8.12
CA HIS A 216 -24.59 13.17 9.15
C HIS A 216 -26.07 12.82 9.06
N HIS A 217 -26.48 11.75 9.74
CA HIS A 217 -27.86 11.57 10.12
C HIS A 217 -28.14 12.67 11.12
N GLY A 218 -28.57 13.81 10.61
CA GLY A 218 -29.46 14.65 11.36
C GLY A 218 -30.74 13.87 11.53
N GLU A 219 -30.96 13.30 12.71
CA GLU A 219 -32.29 13.14 13.30
C GLU A 219 -32.15 13.18 14.82
N GLY A 220 -32.98 14.01 15.43
CA GLY A 220 -32.97 14.29 16.85
C GLY A 220 -33.25 13.05 17.67
N HIS A 221 -32.31 12.72 18.56
CA HIS A 221 -32.63 11.98 19.77
C HIS A 221 -32.21 12.82 20.97
N THR A 222 -33.21 13.56 21.46
CA THR A 222 -33.31 14.01 22.85
C THR A 222 -33.11 12.83 23.80
N CYS A 223 -32.05 12.90 24.59
CA CYS A 223 -31.80 12.06 25.75
C CYS A 223 -31.01 12.96 26.72
N LYS A 224 -31.41 13.23 27.96
CA LYS A 224 -32.46 12.70 28.84
C LYS A 224 -32.79 13.79 29.88
N THR A 225 -34.03 13.74 30.35
CA THR A 225 -34.47 14.03 31.74
C THR A 225 -33.99 15.32 32.42
N HIS A 226 -34.88 16.29 32.58
CA HIS A 226 -35.05 16.92 33.89
C HIS A 226 -36.54 17.22 34.16
N GLU A 227 -36.91 16.80 35.35
CA GLU A 227 -38.09 17.05 36.17
C GLU A 227 -38.89 18.33 35.90
N GLY A 228 -40.22 18.15 35.91
CA GLY A 228 -41.16 19.04 36.59
C GLY A 228 -41.39 20.42 35.97
N HIS A 229 -42.59 20.63 35.44
CA HIS A 229 -43.58 21.59 35.96
C HIS A 229 -44.76 21.62 34.99
N GLY A 230 -45.94 21.24 35.48
CA GLY A 230 -47.18 21.33 34.73
C GLY A 230 -47.73 22.74 34.77
N HIS A 231 -48.27 23.23 33.64
CA HIS A 231 -49.29 24.28 33.55
C HIS A 231 -50.00 24.07 32.21
N SER A 232 -51.20 23.48 32.20
CA SER A 232 -52.51 24.13 32.23
C SER A 232 -52.87 24.94 30.97
N CYS A 233 -53.69 24.31 30.13
CA CYS A 233 -54.97 24.75 29.57
C CYS A 233 -55.11 26.14 28.90
N GLY A 234 -55.77 26.13 27.74
CA GLY A 234 -56.59 27.24 27.24
C GLY A 234 -56.55 27.40 25.72
N SER A 235 -57.49 26.81 24.98
CA SER A 235 -58.58 27.51 24.26
C SER A 235 -58.09 28.16 22.93
N THR A 236 -58.73 28.09 21.76
CA THR A 236 -60.14 27.97 21.39
C THR A 236 -60.21 27.67 19.89
N HIS A 237 -61.29 27.01 19.47
CA HIS A 237 -61.94 27.07 18.14
C HIS A 237 -61.76 28.42 17.41
N LEU A 238 -61.78 28.55 16.08
CA LEU A 238 -62.43 27.82 15.00
C LEU A 238 -61.73 28.22 13.68
#